data_AF-T0YL67-F1
#
_entry.id   AF-T0YL67-F1
#
_cell.length_a   1.000
_cell.length_b   1.000
_cell.length_c   1.000
_cell.angle_alpha   90.00
_cell.angle_beta   90.00
_cell.angle_gamma   90.00
#
_symmetry.space_group_name_H-M   'P 1'
#
loop_
_entity.id
_entity.type
_entity.pdbx_description
1 polymer ?
#
loop_
_entity_poly.entity_id
_entity_poly.type
_entity_poly.pdbx_seq_one_letter_code
_entity_poly.pdbx_strand_id
1 'polypeptide(L)'
;LAELKDLKLHGMALAYAELLQEGDTAAMQSSHWLIDQLIRAENTDRAMRSIRHQMQAARFPVHRDLAGFDFTAAKVDRALIEQLATLDFTEAAHNLVLIGGTGTGKTHLATALGVAAVTQRGLRVRFYSTIELVNTLEQEKAAGKQGRLAYALMRMDLVILDELGYLPFSQAGGALLFHLLSKLYEHTSVISHHQPDVRRVAAV
;
A
#
# COMPACT_ATOMS: atom_id res chain seq x y z
N LEU A 1 28.36 -7.93 6.70
CA LEU A 1 28.70 -6.55 7.15
C LEU A 1 27.66 -5.50 6.75
N ALA A 2 27.23 -5.45 5.48
CA ALA A 2 26.18 -4.52 5.04
C ALA A 2 24.86 -4.73 5.79
N GLU A 3 24.39 -5.98 5.89
CA GLU A 3 23.12 -6.31 6.59
C GLU A 3 23.10 -5.90 8.07
N LEU A 4 24.23 -6.00 8.78
CA LEU A 4 24.34 -5.51 10.16
C LEU A 4 24.18 -3.99 10.25
N LYS A 5 24.70 -3.25 9.26
CA LYS A 5 24.54 -1.79 9.19
C LYS A 5 23.11 -1.41 8.84
N ASP A 6 22.44 -2.16 7.97
CA ASP A 6 21.02 -1.96 7.64
C ASP A 6 20.13 -2.19 8.87
N LEU A 7 20.49 -3.15 9.72
CA LEU A 7 19.89 -3.37 11.04
C LEU A 7 20.25 -2.31 12.09
N LYS A 8 21.07 -1.30 11.73
CA LYS A 8 21.62 -0.26 12.62
C LYS A 8 22.51 -0.81 13.75
N LEU A 9 23.06 -2.02 13.58
CA LEU A 9 23.97 -2.69 14.52
C LEU A 9 25.43 -2.30 14.23
N HIS A 10 25.73 -1.01 14.21
CA HIS A 10 27.02 -0.49 13.77
C HIS A 10 28.21 -1.00 14.61
N GLY A 11 28.03 -1.12 15.93
CA GLY A 11 29.06 -1.65 16.82
C GLY A 11 29.38 -3.13 16.55
N MET A 12 28.35 -3.95 16.31
CA MET A 12 28.53 -5.35 15.94
C MET A 12 29.21 -5.49 14.57
N ALA A 13 28.86 -4.63 13.61
CA ALA A 13 29.49 -4.62 12.30
C ALA A 13 31.00 -4.28 12.37
N LEU A 14 31.38 -3.33 13.23
CA LEU A 14 32.77 -2.94 13.42
C LEU A 14 33.58 -4.06 14.09
N ALA A 15 33.11 -4.57 15.23
CA ALA A 15 33.76 -5.68 15.93
C ALA A 15 33.87 -6.94 15.08
N TYR A 16 32.84 -7.25 14.28
CA TYR A 16 32.87 -8.39 13.37
C TYR A 16 33.89 -8.23 12.24
N ALA A 17 34.10 -7.01 11.73
CA ALA A 17 35.10 -6.73 10.71
C ALA A 17 36.53 -6.90 11.25
N GLU A 18 36.79 -6.46 12.48
CA GLU A 18 38.08 -6.63 13.17
C GLU A 18 38.37 -8.12 13.41
N LEU A 19 37.40 -8.87 13.93
CA LEU A 19 37.52 -10.31 14.16
C LEU A 19 37.81 -11.10 12.87
N LEU A 20 37.24 -10.69 11.73
CA LEU A 20 37.54 -11.30 10.43
C LEU A 20 38.98 -11.08 9.96
N GLN A 21 39.67 -10.04 10.43
CA GLN A 21 41.06 -9.77 10.09
C GLN A 21 42.06 -10.53 10.98
N GLU A 22 41.66 -10.90 12.20
CA GLU A 22 42.54 -11.50 13.21
C GLU A 22 42.41 -13.03 13.35
N GLY A 23 41.29 -13.63 12.90
CA GLY A 23 40.91 -15.00 13.28
C GLY A 23 41.40 -16.17 12.41
N ASP A 24 41.63 -17.32 13.06
CA ASP A 24 41.88 -18.63 12.44
C ASP A 24 40.67 -19.13 11.63
N THR A 25 40.91 -19.69 10.45
CA THR A 25 39.91 -19.78 9.35
C THR A 25 38.77 -20.75 9.62
N ALA A 26 39.01 -21.86 10.32
CA ALA A 26 37.99 -22.91 10.52
C ALA A 26 36.95 -22.57 11.60
N ALA A 27 37.38 -22.04 12.75
CA ALA A 27 36.49 -21.61 13.82
C ALA A 27 35.69 -20.35 13.43
N MET A 28 36.31 -19.47 12.64
CA MET A 28 35.66 -18.28 12.10
C MET A 28 34.57 -18.63 11.08
N GLN A 29 34.78 -19.62 10.21
CA GLN A 29 33.77 -20.08 9.25
C GLN A 29 32.50 -20.61 9.95
N SER A 30 32.67 -21.40 11.02
CA SER A 30 31.54 -21.92 11.80
C SER A 30 30.76 -20.79 12.50
N SER A 31 31.46 -19.80 13.03
CA SER A 31 30.86 -18.64 13.69
C SER A 31 30.16 -17.68 12.70
N HIS A 32 30.74 -17.52 11.51
CA HIS A 32 30.16 -16.74 10.41
C HIS A 32 28.78 -17.29 10.02
N TRP A 33 28.66 -18.61 9.87
CA TRP A 33 27.38 -19.24 9.54
C TRP A 33 26.30 -18.93 10.59
N LEU A 34 26.64 -19.04 11.89
CA LEU A 34 25.69 -18.75 12.97
C LEU A 34 25.24 -17.29 12.94
N ILE A 35 26.17 -16.35 12.79
CA ILE A 35 25.87 -14.92 12.73
C ILE A 35 24.98 -14.61 11.51
N ASP A 36 25.28 -15.19 10.34
CA ASP A 36 24.46 -15.04 9.13
C ASP A 36 23.02 -15.54 9.36
N GLN A 37 22.85 -16.70 10.01
CA GLN A 37 21.53 -17.22 10.36
C GLN A 37 20.76 -16.29 11.31
N LEU A 38 21.43 -15.74 12.32
CA LEU A 38 20.79 -14.79 13.26
C LEU A 38 20.37 -13.49 12.57
N ILE A 39 21.21 -12.95 11.69
CA ILE A 39 20.89 -11.75 10.90
C ILE A 39 19.68 -12.02 9.98
N ARG A 40 19.66 -13.15 9.27
CA ARG A 40 18.52 -13.55 8.43
C ARG A 40 17.24 -13.71 9.25
N ALA A 41 17.31 -14.32 10.43
CA ALA A 41 16.17 -14.47 11.32
C ALA A 41 15.61 -13.11 11.77
N GLU A 42 16.48 -12.18 12.19
CA GLU A 42 16.07 -10.82 12.58
C GLU A 42 15.46 -10.04 11.41
N ASN A 43 16.07 -10.11 10.21
CA ASN A 43 15.53 -9.48 9.00
C ASN A 43 14.14 -10.03 8.65
N THR A 44 13.96 -11.35 8.74
CA THR A 44 12.67 -12.02 8.48
C THR A 44 11.62 -11.57 9.49
N ASP A 45 11.96 -11.53 10.79
CA ASP A 45 11.04 -11.08 11.83
C ASP A 45 10.65 -9.60 11.67
N ARG A 46 11.60 -8.71 11.33
CA ARG A 46 11.29 -7.31 11.03
C ARG A 46 10.39 -7.13 9.82
N ALA A 47 10.65 -7.88 8.74
CA ALA A 47 9.80 -7.85 7.55
C ALA A 47 8.37 -8.30 7.89
N MET A 48 8.22 -9.41 8.61
CA MET A 48 6.92 -9.90 9.07
C MET A 48 6.19 -8.92 10.00
N ARG A 49 6.91 -8.29 10.93
CA ARG A 49 6.35 -7.25 11.81
C ARG A 49 5.88 -6.03 11.02
N SER A 50 6.67 -5.58 10.04
CA SER A 50 6.32 -4.47 9.15
C SER A 50 5.04 -4.80 8.37
N ILE A 51 4.99 -5.95 7.69
CA ILE A 51 3.82 -6.41 6.94
C ILE A 51 2.59 -6.46 7.85
N ARG A 52 2.69 -7.06 9.04
CA ARG A 52 1.57 -7.16 9.98
C ARG A 52 1.06 -5.78 10.40
N HIS A 53 1.97 -4.85 10.70
CA HIS A 53 1.61 -3.47 11.03
C HIS A 53 0.91 -2.78 9.85
N GLN A 54 1.46 -2.90 8.63
CA GLN A 54 0.85 -2.28 7.44
C GLN A 54 -0.51 -2.88 7.11
N MET A 55 -0.70 -4.20 7.24
CA MET A 55 -1.99 -4.86 7.03
C MET A 55 -3.07 -4.33 7.99
N GLN A 56 -2.71 -4.10 9.26
CA GLN A 56 -3.61 -3.49 10.24
C GLN A 56 -3.86 -2.01 9.93
N ALA A 57 -2.80 -1.27 9.57
CA ALA A 57 -2.87 0.14 9.22
C ALA A 57 -3.66 0.38 7.93
N ALA A 58 -3.73 -0.58 7.00
CA ALA A 58 -4.45 -0.41 5.75
C ALA A 58 -5.98 -0.34 5.92
N ARG A 59 -6.52 -0.91 7.00
CA ARG A 59 -7.97 -0.93 7.30
C ARG A 59 -8.83 -1.48 6.15
N PHE A 60 -8.41 -2.58 5.54
CA PHE A 60 -9.24 -3.27 4.55
C PHE A 60 -10.56 -3.74 5.19
N PRO A 61 -11.71 -3.56 4.52
CA PRO A 61 -13.02 -3.94 5.07
C PRO A 61 -13.17 -5.47 5.22
N VAL A 62 -12.60 -6.25 4.29
CA VAL A 62 -12.53 -7.71 4.33
C VAL A 62 -11.20 -8.13 3.70
N HIS A 63 -10.49 -9.10 4.27
CA HIS A 63 -9.34 -9.69 3.57
C HIS A 63 -9.82 -10.51 2.37
N ARG A 64 -9.48 -10.02 1.18
CA ARG A 64 -9.72 -10.72 -0.08
C ARG A 64 -8.44 -10.72 -0.88
N ASP A 65 -8.04 -11.88 -1.37
CA ASP A 65 -6.86 -12.06 -2.20
C ASP A 65 -7.24 -12.22 -3.67
N LEU A 66 -6.23 -12.15 -4.55
CA LEU A 66 -6.40 -12.39 -5.98
C LEU A 66 -6.72 -13.85 -6.27
N ALA A 67 -6.26 -14.79 -5.43
CA ALA A 67 -6.49 -16.22 -5.60
C ALA A 67 -7.98 -16.60 -5.46
N GLY A 68 -8.72 -15.91 -4.59
CA GLY A 68 -10.17 -16.08 -4.45
C GLY A 68 -11.02 -15.27 -5.44
N PHE A 69 -10.42 -14.60 -6.44
CA PHE A 69 -11.17 -13.81 -7.42
C PHE A 69 -11.67 -14.68 -8.58
N ASP A 70 -12.99 -14.67 -8.82
CA ASP A 70 -13.59 -15.40 -9.93
C ASP A 70 -13.53 -14.58 -11.23
N PHE A 71 -12.47 -14.84 -12.02
CA PHE A 71 -12.27 -14.27 -13.35
C PHE A 71 -13.28 -14.75 -14.39
N THR A 72 -14.06 -15.81 -14.12
CA THR A 72 -15.09 -16.30 -15.05
C THR A 72 -16.39 -15.53 -14.87
N ALA A 73 -16.71 -15.13 -13.63
CA ALA A 73 -17.88 -14.31 -13.31
C ALA A 73 -17.64 -12.82 -13.59
N ALA A 74 -16.42 -12.33 -13.43
CA ALA A 74 -16.05 -10.95 -13.72
C ALA A 74 -15.67 -10.81 -15.21
N LYS A 75 -16.38 -9.95 -15.96
CA LYS A 75 -16.01 -9.59 -17.36
C LYS A 75 -14.79 -8.66 -17.38
N VAL A 76 -13.65 -9.13 -16.88
CA VAL A 76 -12.40 -8.38 -16.75
C VAL A 76 -11.27 -9.09 -17.50
N ASP A 77 -10.36 -8.32 -18.07
CA ASP A 77 -9.19 -8.86 -18.73
C ASP A 77 -8.20 -9.41 -17.67
N ARG A 78 -8.01 -10.72 -17.69
CA ARG A 78 -7.10 -11.40 -16.77
C ARG A 78 -5.65 -10.98 -16.96
N ALA A 79 -5.21 -10.77 -18.20
CA ALA A 79 -3.82 -10.37 -18.48
C ALA A 79 -3.53 -8.98 -17.88
N LEU A 80 -4.49 -8.06 -18.01
CA LEU A 80 -4.41 -6.75 -17.38
C LEU A 80 -4.36 -6.86 -15.85
N ILE A 81 -5.18 -7.70 -15.22
CA ILE A 81 -5.16 -7.87 -13.77
C ILE A 81 -3.84 -8.47 -13.29
N GLU A 82 -3.30 -9.46 -13.98
CA GLU A 82 -1.99 -10.04 -13.67
C GLU A 82 -0.88 -9.00 -13.82
N GLN A 83 -0.95 -8.14 -14.84
CA GLN A 83 -0.04 -7.00 -14.97
C GLN A 83 -0.19 -6.02 -13.80
N LEU A 84 -1.42 -5.64 -13.41
CA LEU A 84 -1.65 -4.75 -12.27
C LEU A 84 -1.19 -5.37 -10.95
N ALA A 85 -1.24 -6.69 -10.82
CA ALA A 85 -0.77 -7.42 -9.64
C ALA A 85 0.75 -7.38 -9.47
N THR A 86 1.52 -7.00 -10.51
CA THR A 86 2.97 -6.70 -10.37
C THR A 86 3.22 -5.47 -9.52
N LEU A 87 2.24 -4.55 -9.46
CA LEU A 87 2.25 -3.29 -8.71
C LEU A 87 3.25 -2.25 -9.24
N ASP A 88 3.83 -2.46 -10.42
CA ASP A 88 4.82 -1.54 -11.00
C ASP A 88 4.24 -0.13 -11.25
N PHE A 89 2.91 -0.03 -11.40
CA PHE A 89 2.21 1.26 -11.49
C PHE A 89 2.40 2.13 -10.25
N THR A 90 2.70 1.53 -9.08
CA THR A 90 2.90 2.27 -7.83
C THR A 90 4.23 3.03 -7.81
N GLU A 91 5.24 2.56 -8.54
CA GLU A 91 6.56 3.20 -8.62
C GLU A 91 6.50 4.53 -9.40
N ALA A 92 5.63 4.60 -10.40
CA ALA A 92 5.37 5.81 -11.19
C ALA A 92 4.22 6.66 -10.64
N ALA A 93 3.68 6.34 -9.46
CA ALA A 93 2.51 6.99 -8.86
C ALA A 93 1.29 7.08 -9.80
N HIS A 94 1.10 6.08 -10.66
CA HIS A 94 -0.02 6.07 -11.60
C HIS A 94 -1.33 5.72 -10.88
N ASN A 95 -2.39 6.47 -11.19
CA ASN A 95 -3.73 6.22 -10.66
C ASN A 95 -4.45 5.14 -11.47
N LEU A 96 -5.19 4.29 -10.78
CA LEU A 96 -6.02 3.25 -11.37
C LEU A 96 -7.50 3.56 -11.11
N VAL A 97 -8.30 3.55 -12.16
CA VAL A 97 -9.76 3.70 -12.06
C VAL A 97 -10.42 2.44 -12.59
N LEU A 98 -11.05 1.68 -11.71
CA LEU A 98 -11.79 0.47 -12.04
C LEU A 98 -13.23 0.85 -12.41
N ILE A 99 -13.60 0.65 -13.67
CA ILE A 99 -14.93 0.99 -14.18
C ILE A 99 -15.71 -0.29 -14.51
N GLY A 100 -16.94 -0.42 -14.02
CA GLY A 100 -17.78 -1.57 -14.33
C GLY A 100 -19.10 -1.61 -13.55
N GLY A 101 -20.04 -2.45 -13.98
CA GLY A 101 -21.36 -2.62 -13.37
C GLY A 101 -21.33 -3.11 -11.91
N THR A 102 -22.48 -3.15 -11.25
CA THR A 102 -22.59 -3.71 -9.89
C THR A 102 -22.23 -5.20 -9.87
N GLY A 103 -21.62 -5.66 -8.78
CA GLY A 103 -21.29 -7.08 -8.60
C GLY A 103 -20.11 -7.60 -9.42
N THR A 104 -19.41 -6.77 -10.20
CA THR A 104 -18.25 -7.20 -11.02
C THR A 104 -16.94 -7.39 -10.23
N GLY A 105 -16.99 -7.33 -8.90
CA GLY A 105 -15.84 -7.58 -8.04
C GLY A 105 -14.82 -6.44 -7.94
N LYS A 106 -15.15 -5.19 -8.30
CA LYS A 106 -14.20 -4.05 -8.27
C LYS A 106 -13.59 -3.79 -6.90
N THR A 107 -14.40 -3.76 -5.83
CA THR A 107 -13.93 -3.63 -4.45
C THR A 107 -13.05 -4.80 -4.04
N HIS A 108 -13.37 -6.02 -4.49
CA HIS A 108 -12.52 -7.20 -4.27
C HIS A 108 -11.18 -7.01 -4.94
N LEU A 109 -11.14 -6.65 -6.23
CA LEU A 109 -9.91 -6.44 -6.98
C LEU A 109 -9.04 -5.33 -6.35
N ALA A 110 -9.63 -4.18 -6.02
CA ALA A 110 -8.93 -3.10 -5.35
C ALA A 110 -8.32 -3.54 -4.02
N THR A 111 -9.09 -4.27 -3.21
CA THR A 111 -8.62 -4.81 -1.94
C THR A 111 -7.49 -5.82 -2.15
N ALA A 112 -7.63 -6.72 -3.11
CA ALA A 112 -6.66 -7.76 -3.38
C ALA A 112 -5.33 -7.20 -3.91
N LEU A 113 -5.38 -6.17 -4.76
CA LEU A 113 -4.19 -5.40 -5.16
C LEU A 113 -3.55 -4.70 -3.94
N GLY A 114 -4.36 -4.13 -3.05
CA GLY A 114 -3.87 -3.56 -1.79
C GLY A 114 -3.19 -4.59 -0.87
N VAL A 115 -3.76 -5.78 -0.75
CA VAL A 115 -3.16 -6.87 0.04
C VAL A 115 -1.85 -7.34 -0.61
N ALA A 116 -1.80 -7.48 -1.94
CA ALA A 116 -0.57 -7.81 -2.66
C ALA A 116 0.50 -6.73 -2.45
N ALA A 117 0.13 -5.45 -2.48
CA ALA A 117 1.02 -4.32 -2.24
C ALA A 117 1.70 -4.40 -0.86
N VAL A 118 0.94 -4.73 0.18
CA VAL A 118 1.52 -4.88 1.52
C VAL A 118 2.36 -6.15 1.64
N THR A 119 1.82 -7.29 1.21
CA THR A 119 2.42 -8.61 1.47
C THR A 119 3.62 -8.94 0.59
N GLN A 120 3.62 -8.49 -0.67
CA GLN A 120 4.65 -8.83 -1.65
C GLN A 120 5.71 -7.72 -1.79
N ARG A 121 5.29 -6.46 -1.66
CA ARG A 121 6.17 -5.29 -1.85
C ARG A 121 6.41 -4.49 -0.56
N GLY A 122 5.74 -4.80 0.54
CA GLY A 122 5.90 -4.09 1.81
C GLY A 122 5.40 -2.64 1.78
N LEU A 123 4.53 -2.30 0.82
CA LEU A 123 4.06 -0.93 0.60
C LEU A 123 3.10 -0.47 1.71
N ARG A 124 3.09 0.84 1.95
CA ARG A 124 2.17 1.50 2.87
C ARG A 124 0.87 1.78 2.14
N VAL A 125 -0.15 0.98 2.45
CA VAL A 125 -1.46 1.05 1.82
C VAL A 125 -2.47 1.61 2.79
N ARG A 126 -3.45 2.36 2.29
CA ARG A 126 -4.61 2.78 3.09
C ARG A 126 -5.91 2.72 2.31
N PHE A 127 -6.92 2.06 2.88
CA PHE A 127 -8.26 1.97 2.32
C PHE A 127 -9.21 2.98 2.99
N TYR A 128 -10.07 3.60 2.19
CA TYR A 128 -11.18 4.44 2.63
C TYR A 128 -12.43 4.17 1.79
N SER A 129 -13.60 4.13 2.43
CA SER A 129 -14.82 4.52 1.72
C SER A 129 -14.76 6.01 1.43
N THR A 130 -15.13 6.41 0.21
CA THR A 130 -15.12 7.83 -0.18
C THR A 130 -16.01 8.68 0.75
N ILE A 131 -17.10 8.10 1.28
CA ILE A 131 -17.97 8.75 2.27
C ILE A 131 -17.21 9.08 3.56
N GLU A 132 -16.55 8.06 4.12
CA GLU A 132 -15.81 8.21 5.37
C GLU A 132 -14.67 9.21 5.23
N LEU A 133 -14.00 9.21 4.07
CA LEU A 133 -12.95 10.17 3.76
C LEU A 133 -13.49 11.60 3.75
N VAL A 134 -14.58 11.85 3.02
CA VAL A 134 -15.19 13.19 2.95
C VAL A 134 -15.65 13.66 4.32
N ASN A 135 -16.34 12.81 5.08
CA ASN A 135 -16.77 13.14 6.44
C ASN A 135 -15.58 13.48 7.35
N THR A 136 -14.47 12.74 7.23
CA THR A 136 -13.25 13.01 8.00
C THR A 136 -12.63 14.36 7.61
N LEU A 137 -12.61 14.70 6.32
CA LEU A 137 -12.10 15.98 5.83
C LEU A 137 -12.97 17.16 6.31
N GLU A 138 -14.29 17.01 6.32
CA GLU A 138 -15.21 18.03 6.83
C GLU A 138 -15.03 18.25 8.34
N GLN A 139 -14.91 17.17 9.12
CA GLN A 139 -14.64 17.25 10.56
C GLN A 139 -13.29 17.91 10.85
N GLU A 140 -12.24 17.57 10.09
CA GLU A 140 -10.91 18.17 10.25
C GLU A 140 -10.92 19.68 9.95
N LYS A 141 -11.65 20.09 8.92
CA LYS A 141 -11.87 21.51 8.58
C LYS A 141 -12.62 22.22 9.71
N ALA A 142 -13.70 21.63 10.22
CA ALA A 142 -14.47 22.20 11.33
C ALA A 142 -13.64 22.35 12.62
N ALA A 143 -12.72 21.42 12.87
CA ALA A 143 -11.81 21.45 14.01
C ALA A 143 -10.58 22.38 13.83
N GLY A 144 -10.46 23.08 12.68
CA GLY A 144 -9.33 23.96 12.39
C GLY A 144 -7.99 23.23 12.18
N LYS A 145 -8.01 21.92 11.91
CA LYS A 145 -6.81 21.07 11.77
C LYS A 145 -6.52 20.66 10.33
N GLN A 146 -6.98 21.47 9.37
CA GLN A 146 -6.92 21.17 7.94
C GLN A 146 -5.49 20.83 7.46
N GLY A 147 -5.38 19.76 6.66
CA GLY A 147 -4.16 19.27 6.05
C GLY A 147 -3.54 18.06 6.75
N ARG A 148 -3.94 17.72 7.98
CA ARG A 148 -3.38 16.59 8.72
C ARG A 148 -3.60 15.27 7.97
N LEU A 149 -4.82 15.01 7.51
CA LEU A 149 -5.12 13.82 6.73
C LEU A 149 -4.37 13.79 5.40
N ALA A 150 -4.27 14.94 4.71
CA ALA A 150 -3.53 15.06 3.46
C ALA A 150 -2.04 14.69 3.66
N TYR A 151 -1.39 15.26 4.67
CA TYR A 151 0.01 14.93 4.98
C TYR A 151 0.22 13.46 5.37
N ALA A 152 -0.77 12.84 6.04
CA ALA A 152 -0.70 11.42 6.35
C ALA A 152 -0.80 10.56 5.08
N LEU A 153 -1.68 10.93 4.15
CA LEU A 153 -1.88 10.19 2.90
C LEU A 153 -0.75 10.37 1.89
N MET A 154 -0.09 11.53 1.85
CA MET A 154 1.11 11.76 1.02
C MET A 154 2.30 10.87 1.44
N ARG A 155 2.26 10.27 2.64
CA ARG A 155 3.26 9.29 3.09
C ARG A 155 2.85 7.86 2.79
N MET A 156 1.72 7.63 2.13
CA MET A 156 1.32 6.30 1.68
C MET A 156 1.84 6.10 0.25
N ASP A 157 2.12 4.84 -0.08
CA ASP A 157 2.52 4.46 -1.43
C ASP A 157 1.27 4.20 -2.31
N LEU A 158 0.20 3.72 -1.68
CA LEU A 158 -1.09 3.45 -2.32
C LEU A 158 -2.27 3.82 -1.41
N VAL A 159 -3.24 4.56 -1.96
CA VAL A 159 -4.52 4.85 -1.32
C VAL A 159 -5.64 4.24 -2.16
N ILE A 160 -6.55 3.52 -1.51
CA ILE A 160 -7.71 2.91 -2.16
C ILE A 160 -8.96 3.65 -1.70
N LEU A 161 -9.70 4.17 -2.67
CA LEU A 161 -10.95 4.89 -2.49
C LEU A 161 -12.10 4.05 -3.06
N ASP A 162 -12.83 3.41 -2.17
CA ASP A 162 -14.03 2.67 -2.54
C ASP A 162 -15.17 3.66 -2.83
N GLU A 163 -15.99 3.36 -3.83
CA GLU A 163 -17.29 4.02 -4.04
C GLU A 163 -17.22 5.47 -4.58
N LEU A 164 -16.19 5.75 -5.38
CA LEU A 164 -15.98 7.08 -5.93
C LEU A 164 -16.91 7.32 -7.14
N GLY A 165 -18.00 8.05 -6.90
CA GLY A 165 -18.82 8.64 -7.96
C GLY A 165 -20.32 8.34 -7.98
N TYR A 166 -20.88 7.76 -6.92
CA TYR A 166 -22.34 7.58 -6.81
C TYR A 166 -22.98 8.26 -5.58
N LEU A 167 -22.18 8.88 -4.72
CA LEU A 167 -22.70 9.51 -3.51
C LEU A 167 -22.97 11.00 -3.72
N PRO A 168 -24.09 11.52 -3.18
CA PRO A 168 -24.34 12.95 -3.16
C PRO A 168 -23.38 13.59 -2.15
N PHE A 169 -22.24 14.07 -2.63
CA PHE A 169 -21.38 14.90 -1.82
C PHE A 169 -22.06 16.24 -1.57
N SER A 170 -21.88 16.80 -0.37
CA SER A 170 -22.05 18.23 -0.17
C SER A 170 -21.08 18.95 -1.14
N GLN A 171 -21.44 20.13 -1.65
CA GLN A 171 -20.54 20.89 -2.53
C GLN A 171 -19.18 21.17 -1.86
N ALA A 172 -19.20 21.36 -0.53
CA ALA A 172 -18.00 21.54 0.28
C ALA A 172 -17.15 20.27 0.37
N GLY A 173 -17.76 19.11 0.57
CA GLY A 173 -17.09 17.82 0.66
C GLY A 173 -16.43 17.41 -0.64
N GLY A 174 -17.11 17.63 -1.78
CA GLY A 174 -16.52 17.39 -3.11
C GLY A 174 -15.29 18.26 -3.38
N ALA A 175 -15.33 19.54 -3.02
CA ALA A 175 -14.17 20.43 -3.16
C ALA A 175 -12.99 20.00 -2.27
N LEU A 176 -13.26 19.53 -1.05
CA LEU A 176 -12.21 19.00 -0.15
C LEU A 176 -11.57 17.73 -0.70
N LEU A 177 -12.39 16.80 -1.22
CA LEU A 177 -11.90 15.57 -1.84
C LEU A 177 -11.05 15.87 -3.08
N PHE A 178 -11.51 16.75 -3.97
CA PHE A 178 -10.76 17.14 -5.15
C PHE A 178 -9.41 17.75 -4.77
N HIS A 179 -9.40 18.69 -3.83
CA HIS A 179 -8.16 19.30 -3.36
C HIS A 179 -7.20 18.28 -2.70
N LEU A 180 -7.73 17.26 -2.01
CA LEU A 180 -6.91 16.15 -1.52
C LEU A 180 -6.31 15.35 -2.68
N LEU A 181 -7.11 14.93 -3.66
CA LEU A 181 -6.65 14.15 -4.81
C LEU A 181 -5.57 14.89 -5.60
N SER A 182 -5.74 16.20 -5.80
CA SER A 182 -4.71 17.04 -6.44
C SER A 182 -3.38 17.07 -5.69
N LYS A 183 -3.39 16.93 -4.35
CA LYS A 183 -2.17 16.86 -3.55
C LYS A 183 -1.50 15.48 -3.56
N LEU A 184 -2.27 14.43 -3.85
CA LEU A 184 -1.76 13.07 -3.94
C LEU A 184 -1.20 12.75 -5.34
N TYR A 185 -1.58 13.53 -6.35
CA TYR A 185 -1.06 13.42 -7.70
C TYR A 185 0.48 13.44 -7.70
N GLU A 186 1.10 12.54 -8.48
CA GLU A 186 2.56 12.30 -8.55
C GLU A 186 3.24 11.77 -7.27
N HIS A 187 2.54 11.70 -6.14
CA HIS A 187 3.12 11.26 -4.86
C HIS A 187 2.58 9.92 -4.35
N THR A 188 1.32 9.61 -4.66
CA THR A 188 0.62 8.44 -4.13
C THR A 188 -0.31 7.89 -5.19
N SER A 189 -0.22 6.59 -5.45
CA SER A 189 -1.15 5.95 -6.36
C SER A 189 -2.54 5.87 -5.74
N VAL A 190 -3.57 6.17 -6.52
CA VAL A 190 -4.97 6.05 -6.09
C VAL A 190 -5.68 4.97 -6.89
N ILE A 191 -6.24 3.97 -6.20
CA ILE A 191 -7.22 3.07 -6.81
C ILE A 191 -8.60 3.58 -6.45
N SER A 192 -9.40 3.92 -7.45
CA SER A 192 -10.83 4.18 -7.25
C SER A 192 -11.66 3.26 -8.11
N HIS A 193 -12.92 3.03 -7.73
CA HIS A 193 -13.87 2.38 -8.62
C HIS A 193 -15.12 3.22 -8.82
N HIS A 194 -15.61 3.16 -10.06
CA HIS A 194 -16.78 3.90 -10.51
C HIS A 194 -17.79 2.94 -11.15
N GLN A 195 -19.07 3.14 -10.84
CA GLN A 195 -20.17 2.48 -11.50
C GLN A 195 -20.68 3.40 -12.62
N PRO A 196 -20.64 2.98 -13.90
CA PRO A 196 -21.28 3.74 -14.95
C PRO A 196 -22.80 3.61 -14.79
N ASP A 197 -23.43 4.59 -14.14
CA ASP A 197 -24.86 4.81 -14.32
C ASP A 197 -25.10 5.44 -15.69
N VAL A 198 -26.22 5.05 -16.32
CA VAL A 198 -26.64 5.27 -17.72
C VAL A 198 -26.62 6.74 -18.20
N ARG A 199 -26.23 7.73 -17.39
CA ARG A 199 -26.09 9.12 -17.81
C ARG A 199 -25.00 9.83 -17.01
N ARG A 200 -23.76 9.81 -17.50
CA ARG A 200 -22.95 11.02 -17.80
C ARG A 200 -21.51 10.67 -18.12
N VAL A 201 -21.02 11.43 -19.08
CA VAL A 201 -19.72 11.37 -19.74
C VAL A 201 -18.67 12.13 -18.92
N ALA A 202 -17.41 11.70 -19.12
CA ALA A 202 -16.14 12.41 -18.96
C ALA A 202 -15.33 12.10 -17.69
N ALA A 203 -14.29 11.29 -17.91
CA ALA A 203 -13.01 11.40 -17.23
C ALA A 203 -12.25 12.62 -17.78
N VAL A 204 -11.47 13.26 -16.91
CA VAL A 204 -10.16 13.86 -17.26
C VAL A 204 -9.12 13.04 -16.53
#